data_AF-A0A832TGC6-F1
#
_entry.id   AF-A0A832TGC6-F1
#
_cell.length_a   1.000
_cell.length_b   1.000
_cell.length_c   1.000
_cell.angle_alpha   90.00
_cell.angle_beta   90.00
_cell.angle_gamma   90.00
#
_symmetry.space_group_name_H-M   'P 1'
#
loop_
_entity.id
_entity.type
_entity.pdbx_description
1 polymer ?
#
loop_
_entity_poly.entity_id
_entity_poly.type
_entity_poly.pdbx_seq_one_letter_code
_entity_poly.pdbx_strand_id
1 'polypeptide(L)'
;MSRLLKVLWALFIAGNIYDVIITWIGWKYFQVFEFGNWYYFISGSVTSYNIYYFLALIGVKIYLFVGMYWFLKLFDKFNVSKFKWLGLVPITLVTLGANYYDTVQLLHAL
;
A
#
# COMPACT_ATOMS: atom_id res chain seq x y z
N MET A 1 12.45 20.70 -1.93
CA MET A 1 11.44 19.70 -2.35
C MET A 1 10.21 20.43 -2.87
N SER A 2 9.80 20.18 -4.12
CA SER A 2 8.64 20.89 -4.70
C SER A 2 7.35 20.59 -3.94
N ARG A 3 6.38 21.52 -3.97
CA ARG A 3 5.08 21.36 -3.29
C ARG A 3 4.37 20.09 -3.75
N LEU A 4 4.39 19.80 -5.05
CA LEU A 4 3.84 18.57 -5.63
C LEU A 4 4.46 17.30 -5.02
N LEU A 5 5.78 17.24 -4.88
CA LEU A 5 6.44 16.05 -4.34
C LEU A 5 6.08 15.79 -2.88
N LYS A 6 5.87 16.86 -2.08
CA LYS A 6 5.38 16.73 -0.70
C LYS A 6 3.95 16.16 -0.66
N VAL A 7 3.07 16.66 -1.53
CA VAL A 7 1.68 16.18 -1.63
C VAL A 7 1.64 14.71 -2.06
N LEU A 8 2.43 14.32 -3.06
CA LEU A 8 2.49 12.93 -3.51
C LEU A 8 2.97 11.98 -2.41
N TRP A 9 4.01 12.37 -1.66
CA TRP A 9 4.44 11.58 -0.49
C TRP A 9 3.35 11.46 0.57
N ALA A 10 2.67 12.56 0.89
CA ALA A 10 1.60 12.55 1.87
C ALA A 10 0.45 11.63 1.43
N LEU A 11 0.00 11.74 0.17
CA LEU A 11 -1.04 10.87 -0.40
C LEU A 11 -0.60 9.40 -0.41
N PHE A 12 0.64 9.13 -0.80
CA PHE A 12 1.17 7.78 -0.86
C PHE A 12 1.26 7.13 0.53
N ILE A 13 1.78 7.85 1.53
CA ILE A 13 1.88 7.34 2.91
C ILE A 13 0.49 7.18 3.52
N ALA A 14 -0.34 8.23 3.47
CA ALA A 14 -1.68 8.19 4.05
C ALA A 14 -2.55 7.13 3.37
N GLY A 15 -2.43 6.98 2.05
CA GLY A 15 -3.12 5.96 1.27
C GLY A 15 -2.74 4.55 1.72
N ASN A 16 -1.45 4.26 1.92
CA ASN A 16 -1.02 2.93 2.38
C ASN A 16 -1.33 2.67 3.87
N ILE A 17 -1.44 3.70 4.71
CA ILE A 17 -1.96 3.55 6.08
C ILE A 17 -3.45 3.21 6.04
N TYR A 18 -4.21 3.91 5.21
CA TYR A 18 -5.64 3.65 5.01
C TYR A 18 -5.89 2.22 4.50
N ASP A 19 -5.13 1.80 3.47
CA ASP A 19 -5.13 0.43 2.92
C ASP A 19 -5.02 -0.62 4.02
N VAL A 20 -4.00 -0.51 4.89
CA VAL A 20 -3.78 -1.43 6.02
C VAL A 20 -4.98 -1.47 6.97
N ILE A 21 -5.59 -0.31 7.27
CA ILE A 21 -6.74 -0.22 8.19
C ILE A 21 -7.97 -0.86 7.57
N ILE A 22 -8.33 -0.51 6.33
CA ILE A 22 -9.50 -1.06 5.65
C ILE A 22 -9.37 -2.57 5.50
N THR A 23 -8.19 -3.00 5.05
CA THR A 23 -7.81 -4.40 4.92
C THR A 23 -7.99 -5.17 6.23
N TRP A 24 -7.54 -4.60 7.35
CA TRP A 24 -7.73 -5.19 8.68
C TRP A 24 -9.21 -5.32 9.04
N ILE A 25 -10.01 -4.28 8.79
CA ILE A 25 -11.45 -4.28 9.08
C ILE A 25 -12.17 -5.34 8.25
N GLY A 26 -11.99 -5.35 6.93
CA GLY A 26 -12.69 -6.30 6.07
C GLY A 26 -12.30 -7.74 6.34
N TRP A 27 -11.02 -8.03 6.59
CA TRP A 27 -10.60 -9.39 6.89
C TRP A 27 -11.11 -9.86 8.27
N LYS A 28 -11.06 -9.00 9.29
CA LYS A 28 -11.45 -9.35 10.67
C LYS A 28 -12.96 -9.52 10.83
N TYR A 29 -13.76 -8.67 10.18
CA TYR A 29 -15.20 -8.61 10.44
C TYR A 29 -16.07 -9.18 9.33
N PHE A 30 -15.60 -9.19 8.08
CA PHE A 30 -16.43 -9.48 6.91
C PHE A 30 -15.86 -10.58 5.99
N GLN A 31 -14.65 -11.08 6.29
CA GLN A 31 -13.93 -12.06 5.47
C GLN A 31 -13.79 -11.67 3.98
N VAL A 32 -13.87 -10.38 3.68
CA VAL A 32 -13.62 -9.81 2.35
C VAL A 32 -12.14 -9.47 2.18
N PHE A 33 -11.75 -9.25 0.92
CA PHE A 33 -10.40 -9.06 0.38
C PHE A 33 -9.70 -10.34 -0.06
N GLU A 34 -8.90 -10.22 -1.14
CA GLU A 34 -8.11 -11.28 -1.76
C GLU A 34 -6.92 -11.73 -0.89
N PHE A 35 -7.16 -11.98 0.38
CA PHE A 35 -6.24 -12.74 1.20
C PHE A 35 -6.17 -14.19 0.77
N GLY A 36 -7.25 -14.72 0.19
CA GLY A 36 -7.32 -16.10 -0.28
C GLY A 36 -6.11 -16.52 -1.10
N ASN A 37 -5.66 -15.70 -2.07
CA ASN A 37 -4.59 -16.10 -2.99
C ASN A 37 -3.18 -15.99 -2.39
N TRP A 38 -2.81 -14.88 -1.73
CA TRP A 38 -1.49 -14.75 -1.09
C TRP A 38 -1.35 -15.58 0.18
N TYR A 39 -2.41 -15.67 0.99
CA TYR A 39 -2.44 -16.52 2.18
C TYR A 39 -2.38 -18.00 1.79
N TYR A 40 -3.08 -18.45 0.74
CA TYR A 40 -2.94 -19.81 0.21
C TYR A 40 -1.52 -20.09 -0.31
N PHE A 41 -0.90 -19.10 -0.98
CA PHE A 41 0.48 -19.23 -1.49
C PHE A 41 1.53 -19.43 -0.40
N ILE A 42 1.32 -18.86 0.79
CA ILE A 42 2.29 -18.91 1.91
C ILE A 42 1.94 -20.01 2.93
N SER A 43 0.65 -20.29 3.16
CA SER A 43 0.19 -21.10 4.29
C SER A 43 -0.58 -22.37 3.92
N GLY A 44 -0.96 -22.56 2.64
CA GLY A 44 -1.62 -23.77 2.13
C GLY A 44 -3.07 -24.00 2.61
N SER A 45 -3.61 -23.16 3.50
CA SER A 45 -5.02 -23.13 3.87
C SER A 45 -5.51 -21.68 3.82
N VAL A 46 -6.80 -21.39 4.00
CA VAL A 46 -7.34 -20.04 4.25
C VAL A 46 -8.22 -20.13 5.48
N THR A 47 -7.68 -19.81 6.66
CA THR A 47 -8.49 -19.69 7.87
C THR A 47 -8.36 -18.29 8.46
N SER A 48 -9.35 -17.95 9.31
CA SER A 48 -9.59 -16.69 10.02
C SER A 48 -8.37 -15.79 10.29
N TYR A 49 -8.63 -14.49 10.46
CA TYR A 49 -7.66 -13.45 10.84
C TYR A 49 -6.48 -13.96 11.69
N ASN A 50 -5.26 -13.68 11.24
CA ASN A 50 -4.03 -13.99 11.96
C ASN A 50 -3.11 -12.77 12.03
N ILE A 51 -2.75 -12.38 13.25
CA ILE A 51 -1.97 -11.18 13.57
C ILE A 51 -0.58 -11.18 12.93
N TYR A 52 0.08 -12.33 12.77
CA TYR A 52 1.43 -12.39 12.21
C TYR A 52 1.45 -12.01 10.72
N TYR A 53 0.40 -12.38 9.97
CA TYR A 53 0.26 -11.97 8.57
C TYR A 53 -0.06 -10.50 8.45
N PHE A 54 -0.92 -9.98 9.32
CA PHE A 54 -1.19 -8.55 9.38
C PHE A 54 0.10 -7.74 9.63
N LEU A 55 0.95 -8.19 10.56
CA LEU A 55 2.27 -7.60 10.80
C LEU A 55 3.20 -7.71 9.59
N ALA A 56 3.18 -8.84 8.87
CA ALA A 56 3.96 -9.01 7.65
C ALA A 56 3.55 -8.00 6.56
N LEU A 57 2.25 -7.70 6.42
CA LEU A 57 1.75 -6.69 5.47
C LEU A 57 2.25 -5.28 5.83
N ILE A 58 2.21 -4.93 7.11
CA ILE A 58 2.82 -3.67 7.59
C ILE A 58 4.30 -3.65 7.21
N GLY A 59 5.00 -4.77 7.38
CA GLY A 59 6.37 -4.96 6.91
C GLY A 59 6.54 -4.66 5.42
N VAL A 60 5.70 -5.24 4.57
CA VAL A 60 5.72 -5.00 3.11
C VAL A 60 5.52 -3.51 2.79
N LYS A 61 4.60 -2.82 3.46
CA LYS A 61 4.40 -1.36 3.28
C LYS A 61 5.63 -0.56 3.73
N ILE A 62 6.27 -0.94 4.84
CA ILE A 62 7.53 -0.31 5.29
C ILE A 62 8.64 -0.51 4.24
N TYR A 63 8.81 -1.73 3.73
CA TYR A 63 9.76 -2.02 2.65
C TYR A 63 9.47 -1.19 1.40
N LEU A 64 8.19 -1.03 1.05
CA LEU A 64 7.78 -0.18 -0.06
C LEU A 64 8.17 1.29 0.16
N PHE A 65 7.94 1.85 1.35
CA PHE A 65 8.34 3.23 1.67
C PHE A 65 9.85 3.44 1.62
N VAL A 66 10.62 2.52 2.22
CA VAL A 66 12.08 2.56 2.21
C VAL A 66 12.62 2.40 0.78
N GLY A 67 12.08 1.45 0.04
CA GLY A 67 12.42 1.22 -1.37
C GLY A 67 12.15 2.44 -2.23
N MET A 68 10.98 3.07 -2.08
CA MET A 68 10.63 4.30 -2.80
C MET A 68 11.52 5.48 -2.41
N TYR A 69 11.89 5.60 -1.13
CA TYR A 69 12.83 6.63 -0.70
C TYR A 69 14.19 6.48 -1.39
N TRP A 70 14.75 5.27 -1.41
CA TRP A 70 16.04 4.99 -2.08
C TRP A 70 15.96 5.09 -3.60
N PHE A 71 14.85 4.65 -4.19
CA PHE A 71 14.60 4.83 -5.62
C PHE A 71 14.62 6.31 -6.00
N LEU A 72 13.95 7.18 -5.23
CA LEU A 72 14.00 8.63 -5.49
C LEU A 72 15.39 9.23 -5.23
N LYS A 73 16.22 8.66 -4.36
CA LYS A 73 17.62 9.09 -4.19
C LYS A 73 18.45 8.86 -5.45
N LEU A 74 18.10 7.90 -6.31
CA LEU A 74 18.76 7.74 -7.61
C LEU A 74 18.58 8.99 -8.50
N PHE A 75 17.45 9.67 -8.42
CA PHE A 75 17.22 10.89 -9.18
C PHE A 75 18.17 12.02 -8.76
N ASP A 76 18.53 12.09 -7.47
CA ASP A 76 19.57 13.01 -7.01
C ASP A 76 20.93 12.61 -7.58
N LYS A 77 21.27 11.32 -7.52
CA LYS A 77 22.53 10.77 -8.03
C LYS A 77 22.75 11.04 -9.52
N PHE A 78 21.68 11.00 -10.32
CA PHE A 78 21.72 11.26 -11.76
C PHE A 78 21.48 12.73 -12.13
N ASN A 79 21.48 13.68 -11.18
CA ASN A 79 21.22 15.11 -11.41
C ASN A 79 19.86 15.42 -12.07
N VAL A 80 18.86 14.56 -11.86
CA VAL A 80 17.49 14.68 -12.39
C VAL A 80 16.46 14.87 -11.28
N SER A 81 16.86 15.48 -10.15
CA SER A 81 16.04 15.64 -8.95
C SER A 81 14.72 16.40 -9.18
N LYS A 82 14.66 17.27 -10.20
CA LYS A 82 13.44 17.97 -10.63
C LYS A 82 12.32 17.03 -11.11
N PHE A 83 12.68 15.81 -11.51
CA PHE A 83 11.76 14.80 -12.06
C PHE A 83 11.34 13.71 -11.06
N LYS A 84 11.72 13.80 -9.79
CA LYS A 84 11.33 12.81 -8.75
C LYS A 84 9.83 12.53 -8.67
N TRP A 85 9.01 13.50 -9.04
CA TRP A 85 7.56 13.35 -9.06
C TRP A 85 7.11 12.27 -10.05
N LEU A 86 7.83 12.06 -11.16
CA LEU A 86 7.55 10.99 -12.12
C LEU A 86 7.65 9.60 -11.49
N GLY A 87 8.52 9.43 -10.50
CA GLY A 87 8.63 8.18 -9.75
C GLY A 87 7.47 7.95 -8.77
N LEU A 88 6.95 9.03 -8.16
CA LEU A 88 5.89 8.93 -7.15
C LEU A 88 4.47 8.91 -7.72
N VAL A 89 4.21 9.63 -8.82
CA VAL A 89 2.87 9.67 -9.43
C VAL A 89 2.29 8.28 -9.70
N PRO A 90 2.96 7.38 -10.43
CA PRO A 90 2.37 6.08 -10.76
C PRO A 90 2.09 5.26 -9.50
N ILE A 91 3.00 5.25 -8.53
CA ILE A 91 2.83 4.51 -7.28
C ILE A 91 1.69 5.09 -6.42
N THR A 92 1.55 6.41 -6.40
CA THR A 92 0.44 7.08 -5.70
C THR A 92 -0.89 6.74 -6.35
N LEU A 93 -0.98 6.75 -7.68
CA LEU A 93 -2.19 6.38 -8.42
C LEU A 93 -2.58 4.93 -8.18
N VAL A 94 -1.62 3.99 -8.20
CA VAL A 94 -1.87 2.59 -7.87
C VAL A 94 -2.41 2.45 -6.44
N THR A 95 -1.82 3.17 -5.48
CA THR A 95 -2.30 3.16 -4.09
C THR A 95 -3.74 3.67 -4.00
N LEU A 96 -4.06 4.80 -4.64
CA LEU A 96 -5.41 5.36 -4.61
C LEU A 96 -6.44 4.45 -5.29
N GLY A 97 -6.06 3.81 -6.40
CA GLY A 97 -6.92 2.85 -7.12
C GLY A 97 -7.19 1.59 -6.29
N ALA A 98 -6.16 1.03 -5.67
CA ALA A 98 -6.30 -0.11 -4.75
C ALA A 98 -7.22 0.26 -3.57
N ASN A 99 -6.98 1.41 -2.93
CA ASN A 99 -7.84 1.88 -1.85
C ASN A 99 -9.29 2.01 -2.28
N TYR A 100 -9.56 2.60 -3.44
CA TYR A 100 -10.92 2.71 -3.96
C TYR A 100 -11.58 1.34 -4.13
N TYR A 101 -10.88 0.39 -4.75
CA TYR A 101 -11.38 -0.97 -4.95
C TYR A 101 -11.67 -1.66 -3.61
N ASP A 102 -10.75 -1.57 -2.65
CA ASP A 102 -10.91 -2.20 -1.35
C ASP A 102 -12.07 -1.58 -0.55
N THR A 103 -12.20 -0.25 -0.58
CA THR A 103 -13.34 0.42 0.05
C THR A 103 -14.67 -0.05 -0.55
N VAL A 104 -14.76 -0.18 -1.88
CA VAL A 104 -15.98 -0.66 -2.55
C VAL A 104 -16.30 -2.11 -2.14
N GLN A 105 -15.30 -2.99 -2.09
CA GLN A 105 -15.50 -4.35 -1.62
C GLN A 105 -16.02 -4.41 -0.18
N LEU A 106 -15.43 -3.60 0.72
CA LEU A 106 -15.88 -3.53 2.11
C LEU A 106 -17.32 -3.04 2.21
N LEU A 107 -17.68 -2.01 1.46
CA LEU A 107 -19.04 -1.46 1.44
C LEU A 107 -20.08 -2.45 0.90
N HIS A 108 -19.70 -3.33 -0.03
CA HIS A 108 -20.59 -4.40 -0.50
C HIS A 108 -20.75 -5.56 0.51
N ALA A 109 -19.85 -5.68 1.49
CA ALA A 109 -19.90 -6.72 2.52
C ALA A 109 -20.61 -6.26 3.81
N LEU A 110 -20.85 -4.95 3.96
CA LEU A 110 -21.64 -4.33 5.03
C LEU A 110 -23.14 -4.46 4.75
#